data_AF-A0A7Y9B047-F1
#
_entry.id   AF-A0A7Y9B047-F1
#
_cell.length_a   1.000
_cell.length_b   1.000
_cell.length_c   1.000
_cell.angle_alpha   90.00
_cell.angle_beta   90.00
_cell.angle_gamma   90.00
#
_symmetry.space_group_name_H-M   'P 1'
#
loop_
_entity.id
_entity.type
_entity.pdbx_description
1 polymer ?
#
loop_
_entity_poly.entity_id
_entity_poly.type
_entity_poly.pdbx_seq_one_letter_code
_entity_poly.pdbx_strand_id
1 'polypeptide(L)' 'MDRDYHFNEVFNLTLAYDGSTGLEEIDINTIDQEALYKDIYKNFGFIVETNVNRKPPINMQKRFNEKYYKRFN' A
#
# COMPACT_ATOMS: atom_id res chain seq x y z
N MET A 1 10.05 2.63 12.88
CA MET A 1 8.63 2.75 12.48
C MET A 1 8.67 3.75 11.37
N ASP A 2 9.16 3.34 10.20
CA ASP A 2 9.71 4.36 9.32
C ASP A 2 9.28 4.25 7.87
N ARG A 3 8.58 3.17 7.46
CA ARG A 3 7.99 3.11 6.11
C ARG A 3 6.49 3.30 6.10
N ASP A 4 6.04 4.36 5.43
CA ASP A 4 4.64 4.70 5.21
C ASP A 4 4.32 4.71 3.72
N TYR A 5 3.32 3.93 3.32
CA TYR A 5 2.78 3.89 1.97
C TYR A 5 1.43 4.59 1.97
N HIS A 6 1.04 5.23 0.87
CA HIS A 6 -0.29 5.82 0.66
C HIS A 6 -0.84 5.43 -0.70
N PHE A 7 -2.11 5.01 -0.73
CA PHE A 7 -2.78 4.62 -1.97
C PHE A 7 -3.99 5.52 -2.25
N ASN A 8 -4.30 5.69 -3.54
CA ASN A 8 -5.57 6.31 -3.96
C ASN A 8 -6.72 5.29 -3.96
N GLU A 9 -7.91 5.75 -4.35
CA GLU A 9 -9.15 4.97 -4.36
C GLU A 9 -9.14 3.78 -5.33
N VAL A 10 -8.26 3.79 -6.34
CA VAL A 10 -8.06 2.68 -7.29
C VAL A 10 -6.84 1.82 -6.95
N PHE A 11 -6.28 1.95 -5.74
CA PHE A 11 -5.14 1.20 -5.24
C PHE A 11 -3.81 1.43 -5.97
N ASN A 12 -3.65 2.57 -6.63
CA ASN A 12 -2.33 3.02 -7.08
C ASN A 12 -1.59 3.67 -5.92
N LEU A 13 -0.31 3.36 -5.80
CA LEU A 13 0.57 3.97 -4.80
C LEU A 13 0.85 5.42 -5.21
N THR A 14 0.51 6.37 -4.33
CA THR A 14 0.67 7.81 -4.60
C THR A 14 1.76 8.46 -3.76
N LEU A 15 2.16 7.82 -2.66
CA LEU A 15 3.26 8.28 -1.83
C LEU A 15 3.87 7.06 -1.15
N ALA A 16 5.19 7.04 -1.04
CA ALA A 16 5.88 6.11 -0.19
C ALA A 16 7.04 6.83 0.49
N TYR A 17 7.17 6.67 1.80
CA TYR A 17 8.14 7.37 2.63
C TYR A 17 8.97 6.35 3.40
N ASP A 18 10.28 6.54 3.48
CA ASP A 18 11.16 5.79 4.38
C ASP A 18 11.91 6.74 5.32
N GLY A 19 11.38 6.93 6.52
CA GLY A 19 12.00 7.69 7.61
C GLY A 19 13.21 6.99 8.25
N SER A 20 13.53 5.73 7.92
CA SER A 20 14.66 5.03 8.54
C SER A 20 15.98 5.49 7.96
N THR A 21 15.94 5.99 6.73
CA THR A 21 17.06 6.65 6.03
C THR A 21 17.11 8.15 6.31
N GLY A 22 16.12 8.70 7.01
CA GLY A 22 16.01 10.11 7.37
C GLY A 22 15.73 11.06 6.20
N LEU A 23 15.70 10.56 4.97
CA LEU A 23 15.58 11.35 3.74
C LEU A 23 14.93 10.48 2.65
N GLU A 24 13.97 11.11 1.97
CA GLU A 24 13.39 10.82 0.65
C GLU A 24 12.09 10.00 0.59
N GLU A 25 11.12 10.64 -0.09
CA GLU A 25 10.00 9.98 -0.75
C GLU A 25 10.59 8.92 -1.70
N ILE A 26 10.19 7.66 -1.54
CA ILE A 26 10.53 6.59 -2.47
C ILE A 26 9.96 7.01 -3.82
N ASP A 27 10.80 7.04 -4.86
CA ASP A 27 10.34 7.37 -6.21
C ASP A 27 9.35 6.31 -6.71
N ILE A 28 8.06 6.62 -6.55
CA ILE A 28 6.96 5.75 -6.94
C ILE A 28 6.92 5.45 -8.44
N ASN A 29 7.60 6.25 -9.27
CA ASN A 29 7.69 6.01 -10.71
C ASN A 29 8.60 4.81 -11.02
N THR A 30 9.49 4.44 -10.11
CA THR A 30 10.33 3.23 -10.22
C THR A 30 9.57 1.96 -9.84
N ILE A 31 8.39 2.09 -9.23
CA ILE A 31 7.58 0.97 -8.76
C ILE A 31 6.64 0.51 -9.89
N ASP A 32 6.71 -0.78 -10.21
CA ASP A 32 5.73 -1.43 -11.08
C ASP A 32 4.37 -1.49 -10.36
N GLN A 33 3.51 -0.52 -10.68
CA GLN A 33 2.17 -0.38 -10.11
C GLN A 33 1.27 -1.58 -10.46
N GLU A 34 1.45 -2.22 -11.62
CA GLU A 34 0.64 -3.37 -12.02
C GLU A 34 1.02 -4.61 -11.20
N ALA A 35 2.32 -4.86 -11.02
CA ALA A 35 2.80 -5.93 -10.17
C ALA A 35 2.39 -5.72 -8.70
N LEU A 36 2.50 -4.48 -8.20
CA LEU A 36 2.06 -4.11 -6.86
C LEU A 36 0.56 -4.33 -6.67
N TYR A 37 -0.26 -3.90 -7.63
CA TYR A 37 -1.70 -4.11 -7.61
C TYR A 37 -2.07 -5.60 -7.61
N LYS A 38 -1.40 -6.43 -8.42
CA LYS A 38 -1.61 -7.89 -8.42
C LYS A 38 -1.28 -8.52 -7.06
N ASP A 39 -0.21 -8.07 -6.41
CA ASP A 39 0.15 -8.56 -5.08
C ASP A 39 -0.82 -8.07 -4.00
N ILE A 40 -1.29 -6.82 -4.09
CA ILE A 40 -2.37 -6.30 -3.24
C ILE A 40 -3.62 -7.15 -3.42
N TYR A 41 -4.06 -7.37 -4.66
CA TYR A 41 -5.27 -8.13 -4.95
C TYR A 41 -5.16 -9.60 -4.54
N LYS A 42 -4.01 -10.24 -4.72
CA LYS A 42 -3.76 -11.61 -4.23
C LYS A 42 -3.90 -11.72 -2.71
N ASN A 43 -3.45 -10.70 -1.99
CA ASN A 43 -3.37 -10.71 -0.53
C ASN A 43 -4.59 -10.08 0.16
N PHE A 44 -5.30 -9.19 -0.53
CA PHE A 44 -6.34 -8.31 -0.01
C PHE A 44 -7.48 -8.08 -1.01
N GLY A 45 -7.62 -8.93 -2.04
CA GLY A 45 -8.65 -8.80 -3.07
C GLY A 45 -10.06 -8.71 -2.50
N PHE A 46 -10.32 -9.40 -1.38
CA PHE A 46 -11.59 -9.28 -0.65
C PHE A 46 -11.88 -7.84 -0.18
N ILE A 47 -10.85 -7.04 0.14
CA ILE A 47 -11.00 -5.64 0.55
C ILE A 47 -11.09 -4.72 -0.67
N VAL A 48 -10.40 -5.05 -1.76
CA VAL A 48 -10.50 -4.33 -3.04
C VAL A 48 -11.92 -4.43 -3.59
N GLU A 49 -12.48 -5.64 -3.64
CA GLU A 49 -13.84 -5.90 -4.14
C GLU A 49 -14.93 -5.28 -3.27
N THR A 50 -14.71 -5.21 -1.96
CA THR A 50 -15.66 -4.57 -1.02
C THR A 50 -15.57 -3.06 -1.04
N ASN A 51 -14.42 -2.46 -1.38
CA ASN A 51 -14.25 -1.01 -1.62
C ASN A 51 -14.95 -0.51 -2.88
N VAL A 52 -14.85 -1.26 -3.98
CA VAL A 52 -15.50 -0.89 -5.26
C VAL A 52 -17.03 -0.85 -5.11
N ASN A 53 -17.58 -1.71 -4.26
CA ASN A 53 -19.02 -1.89 -4.15
C ASN A 53 -19.65 -1.23 -2.90
N ARG A 54 -18.87 -0.79 -1.90
CA ARG A 54 -19.36 -0.18 -0.63
C ARG A 54 -18.28 0.68 0.04
N LYS A 55 -18.69 1.58 0.95
CA LYS A 55 -17.77 2.28 1.88
C LYS A 55 -17.09 1.21 2.77
N PRO A 56 -15.75 1.09 2.78
CA PRO A 56 -15.08 -0.04 3.42
C PRO A 56 -15.25 0.01 4.94
N PRO A 57 -15.59 -1.11 5.60
CA PRO A 57 -15.61 -1.20 7.06
C PRO A 57 -14.20 -1.26 7.67
N ILE A 58 -13.15 -1.44 6.85
CA ILE A 58 -11.76 -1.68 7.26
C ILE A 58 -10.84 -0.73 6.49
N ASN A 59 -9.92 -0.06 7.20
CA ASN A 59 -8.91 0.80 6.59
C ASN A 59 -7.81 -0.04 5.91
N MET A 60 -7.75 0.02 4.58
CA MET A 60 -6.76 -0.69 3.76
C MET A 60 -5.32 -0.27 4.03
N GLN A 61 -5.10 1.02 4.26
CA GLN A 61 -3.77 1.57 4.58
C GLN A 61 -3.18 0.88 5.80
N LYS A 62 -4.02 0.72 6.85
CA LYS A 62 -3.63 0.05 8.08
C LYS A 62 -3.28 -1.43 7.85
N ARG A 63 -4.09 -2.17 7.07
CA ARG A 63 -3.86 -3.60 6.80
C ARG A 63 -2.61 -3.85 5.95
N PHE A 64 -2.37 -2.97 4.98
CA PHE A 64 -1.18 -3.05 4.14
C PHE A 64 0.08 -2.78 4.99
N ASN A 65 0.08 -1.69 5.76
CA ASN A 65 1.17 -1.37 6.67
C ASN A 65 1.40 -2.52 7.69
N GLU A 66 0.36 -3.08 8.30
CA GLU A 66 0.48 -4.24 9.21
C GLU A 66 1.16 -5.47 8.57
N LYS A 67 0.85 -5.79 7.30
CA LYS A 67 1.38 -6.98 6.62
C LYS A 67 2.82 -6.80 6.14
N TYR A 68 3.15 -5.63 5.59
CA TYR A 68 4.48 -5.37 5.02
C TYR A 68 5.49 -4.82 6.03
N TYR A 69 5.04 -4.45 7.23
CA TYR A 69 5.90 -4.01 8.36
C TYR A 69 7.03 -5.00 8.70
N LYS A 70 6.85 -6.31 8.48
CA LYS A 70 7.81 -7.35 8.88
C LYS A 70 8.71 -7.88 7.76
N ARG A 71 8.48 -7.52 6.50
CA ARG A 71 9.19 -8.14 5.36
C ARG A 71 10.55 -7.52 5.04
N PHE A 72 10.91 -6.42 5.71
CA PHE A 72 12.13 -5.68 5.44
C PHE A 72 12.96 -5.35 6.69
N ASN A 73 12.80 -6.15 7.75
CA ASN A 73 13.75 -6.22 8.88
C ASN A 73 14.77 -7.33 8.62
#